data_AF-A0A938QQZ3-F1
#
_entry.id   AF-A0A938QQZ3-F1
#
_cell.length_a   1.000
_cell.length_b   1.000
_cell.length_c   1.000
_cell.angle_alpha   90.00
_cell.angle_beta   90.00
_cell.angle_gamma   90.00
#
_symmetry.space_group_name_H-M   'P 1'
#
loop_
_entity.id
_entity.type
_entity.pdbx_description
1 polymer ?
#
loop_
_entity_poly.entity_id
_entity_poly.type
_entity_poly.pdbx_seq_one_letter_code
_entity_poly.pdbx_strand_id
1 'polypeptide(L)'
;MKRAFTTWESETEYFLKIPFDQKDRAKSISGYRWDTEQKCWFYPRTARIYDSIISEFGDDLVSIEITRPSAPTGKYPIVNLKAENQKLKDELGRLNKILAEKENILKIITNEKDHSKTSIESENKTLQIALQTVKGQLDDVMPKYELLQNQLKEKENEISKLNKGESGKIDQQLKQIARYSTGNDRDFCNFIDKLPLDRSAPIEIAKHLENTLRKLLSTNDRNLSLHDLITQARDAEILTEEAIQLAHLIRRHRNILAHEKIDIKTQPARVILVFISATLLWPLLPE
;
A
#
# COMPACT_ATOMS: atom_id res chain seq x y z
N MET A 1 -65.97 -6.95 -67.36
CA MET A 1 -66.60 -5.75 -66.80
C MET A 1 -65.54 -4.67 -66.68
N LYS A 2 -65.70 -3.52 -67.36
CA LYS A 2 -64.81 -2.36 -67.18
C LYS A 2 -64.91 -1.90 -65.73
N ARG A 3 -63.77 -1.85 -65.03
CA ARG A 3 -63.68 -1.39 -63.65
C ARG A 3 -63.71 0.15 -63.66
N ALA A 4 -64.76 0.75 -63.12
CA ALA A 4 -64.94 2.20 -63.14
C ALA A 4 -64.26 2.84 -61.92
N PHE A 5 -63.47 3.88 -62.17
CA PHE A 5 -62.94 4.78 -61.14
C PHE A 5 -63.89 5.97 -61.02
N THR A 6 -64.29 6.32 -59.79
CA THR A 6 -65.18 7.47 -59.53
C THR A 6 -64.62 8.37 -58.44
N THR A 7 -64.83 9.67 -58.59
CA THR A 7 -64.40 10.70 -57.63
C THR A 7 -65.57 11.61 -57.28
N TRP A 8 -65.63 12.07 -56.03
CA TRP A 8 -66.56 13.11 -55.57
C TRP A 8 -65.92 13.89 -54.41
N GLU A 9 -66.48 15.05 -54.05
CA GLU A 9 -65.95 15.90 -52.98
C GLU A 9 -66.97 16.21 -51.89
N SER A 10 -66.49 16.44 -50.68
CA SER A 10 -67.22 17.13 -49.61
C SER A 10 -66.63 18.54 -49.39
N GLU A 11 -67.11 19.26 -48.39
CA GLU A 11 -66.57 20.58 -48.03
C GLU A 11 -65.07 20.54 -47.73
N THR A 12 -64.57 19.43 -47.16
CA THR A 12 -63.22 19.32 -46.60
C THR A 12 -62.37 18.22 -47.24
N GLU A 13 -62.96 17.31 -48.03
CA GLU A 13 -62.27 16.09 -48.47
C GLU A 13 -62.61 15.71 -49.92
N TYR A 14 -61.67 15.05 -50.59
CA TYR A 14 -61.87 14.35 -51.86
C TYR A 14 -62.01 12.87 -51.63
N PHE A 15 -62.96 12.23 -52.30
CA PHE A 15 -63.18 10.78 -52.25
C PHE A 15 -62.85 10.16 -53.60
N LEU A 16 -62.22 8.99 -53.56
CA LEU A 16 -61.71 8.26 -54.72
C LEU A 16 -62.02 6.76 -54.53
N LYS A 17 -62.88 6.22 -55.40
CA LYS A 17 -63.21 4.80 -55.44
C LYS A 17 -62.47 4.12 -56.57
N ILE A 18 -61.60 3.18 -56.21
CA ILE A 18 -60.78 2.41 -57.16
C ILE A 18 -60.90 0.90 -56.92
N PRO A 19 -60.62 0.08 -57.94
CA PRO A 19 -60.45 -1.36 -57.77
C PRO A 19 -59.33 -1.73 -56.78
N PHE A 20 -59.54 -2.81 -56.02
CA PHE A 20 -58.62 -3.22 -54.96
C PHE A 20 -57.19 -3.52 -55.44
N ASP A 21 -57.04 -4.02 -56.67
CA ASP A 21 -55.75 -4.31 -57.30
C ASP A 21 -54.92 -3.05 -57.61
N GLN A 22 -55.54 -1.87 -57.58
CA GLN A 22 -54.89 -0.58 -57.81
C GLN A 22 -54.67 0.22 -56.52
N LYS A 23 -54.89 -0.40 -55.34
CA LYS A 23 -54.79 0.26 -54.02
C LYS A 23 -53.46 0.96 -53.78
N ASP A 24 -52.37 0.48 -54.38
CA ASP A 24 -51.04 1.03 -54.15
C ASP A 24 -50.85 2.38 -54.87
N ARG A 25 -51.59 2.62 -55.97
CA ARG A 25 -51.66 3.94 -56.62
C ARG A 25 -52.38 4.97 -55.75
N ALA A 26 -53.42 4.57 -55.01
CA ALA A 26 -54.08 5.50 -54.08
C ALA A 26 -53.17 5.90 -52.91
N LYS A 27 -52.31 4.97 -52.46
CA LYS A 27 -51.37 5.22 -51.37
C LYS A 27 -50.17 6.09 -51.77
N SER A 28 -49.90 6.27 -53.06
CA SER A 28 -48.79 7.13 -53.53
C SER A 28 -49.06 8.62 -53.27
N ILE A 29 -50.34 9.00 -53.19
CA ILE A 29 -50.76 10.37 -52.89
C ILE A 29 -50.71 10.62 -51.38
N SER A 30 -49.96 11.65 -50.96
CA SER A 30 -49.79 11.99 -49.54
C SER A 30 -51.13 12.32 -48.86
N GLY A 31 -51.33 11.88 -47.61
CA GLY A 31 -52.54 12.20 -46.85
C GLY A 31 -53.73 11.28 -47.13
N TYR A 32 -53.51 10.14 -47.79
CA TYR A 32 -54.51 9.10 -48.01
C TYR A 32 -55.10 8.59 -46.69
N ARG A 33 -56.40 8.35 -46.69
CA ARG A 33 -57.11 7.62 -45.63
C ARG A 33 -58.14 6.69 -46.26
N TRP A 34 -58.36 5.54 -45.64
CA TRP A 34 -59.35 4.56 -46.11
C TRP A 34 -60.64 4.72 -45.31
N ASP A 35 -61.75 4.91 -46.00
CA ASP A 35 -63.09 4.85 -45.42
C ASP A 35 -63.63 3.42 -45.52
N THR A 36 -63.81 2.77 -44.36
CA THR A 36 -64.31 1.40 -44.26
C THR A 36 -65.80 1.26 -44.57
N GLU A 37 -66.60 2.32 -44.36
CA GLU A 37 -68.05 2.31 -44.59
C GLU A 37 -68.35 2.46 -46.07
N GLN A 38 -67.73 3.46 -46.72
CA GLN A 38 -67.94 3.74 -48.14
C GLN A 38 -67.04 2.92 -49.07
N LYS A 39 -66.04 2.22 -48.50
CA LYS A 39 -65.02 1.42 -49.21
C LYS A 39 -64.31 2.24 -50.29
N CYS A 40 -63.83 3.42 -49.91
CA CYS A 40 -63.11 4.34 -50.79
C CYS A 40 -61.95 5.04 -50.07
N TRP A 41 -61.04 5.63 -50.84
CA TRP A 41 -59.96 6.46 -50.30
C TRP A 41 -60.44 7.90 -50.20
N PHE A 42 -60.08 8.60 -49.12
CA PHE A 42 -60.33 10.02 -49.00
C PHE A 42 -59.06 10.80 -48.66
N TYR A 43 -59.03 12.06 -49.07
CA TYR A 43 -57.87 12.95 -48.96
C TYR A 43 -58.29 14.36 -48.54
N PRO A 44 -57.43 15.11 -47.82
CA PRO A 44 -57.70 16.51 -47.52
C PRO A 44 -57.88 17.36 -48.78
N ARG A 45 -58.93 18.19 -48.82
CA ARG A 45 -59.24 19.10 -49.92
C ARG A 45 -58.25 20.26 -49.98
N THR A 46 -57.09 20.01 -50.57
CA THR A 46 -56.04 21.02 -50.82
C THR A 46 -55.66 21.03 -52.30
N ALA A 47 -55.18 22.18 -52.80
CA ALA A 47 -54.78 22.33 -54.20
C ALA A 47 -53.70 21.30 -54.61
N ARG A 48 -52.74 21.02 -53.72
CA ARG A 48 -51.67 20.02 -53.97
C ARG A 48 -52.22 18.60 -54.15
N ILE A 49 -53.23 18.24 -53.37
CA ILE A 49 -53.85 16.91 -53.42
C ILE A 49 -54.72 16.78 -54.66
N TYR A 50 -55.50 17.81 -55.00
CA TYR A 50 -56.24 17.84 -56.25
C TYR A 50 -55.32 17.58 -57.46
N ASP A 51 -54.21 18.32 -57.55
CA ASP A 51 -53.24 18.18 -58.66
C ASP A 51 -52.65 16.75 -58.69
N SER A 52 -52.45 16.14 -57.52
CA SER A 52 -51.92 14.77 -57.40
C SER A 52 -52.94 13.69 -57.81
N ILE A 53 -54.23 13.85 -57.47
CA ILE A 53 -55.31 12.92 -57.86
C ILE A 53 -55.52 12.97 -59.38
N ILE A 54 -55.59 14.16 -59.96
CA ILE A 54 -55.78 14.34 -61.41
C ILE A 54 -54.58 13.80 -62.19
N SER A 55 -53.35 14.03 -61.71
CA SER A 55 -52.16 13.51 -62.37
C SER A 55 -52.07 11.98 -62.34
N GLU A 56 -52.50 11.33 -61.25
CA GLU A 56 -52.35 9.88 -61.08
C GLU A 56 -53.49 9.09 -61.72
N PHE A 57 -54.74 9.59 -61.66
CA PHE A 57 -55.93 8.85 -62.10
C PHE A 57 -56.71 9.51 -63.23
N GLY A 58 -56.28 10.68 -63.72
CA GLY A 58 -57.03 11.51 -64.68
C GLY A 58 -57.56 10.77 -65.91
N ASP A 59 -56.77 9.87 -66.48
CA ASP A 59 -57.14 9.10 -67.68
C ASP A 59 -58.04 7.89 -67.39
N ASP A 60 -58.06 7.41 -66.13
CA ASP A 60 -58.80 6.23 -65.69
C ASP A 60 -60.20 6.57 -65.13
N LEU A 61 -60.48 7.87 -64.91
CA LEU A 61 -61.72 8.36 -64.31
C LEU A 61 -62.87 8.39 -65.32
N VAL A 62 -63.98 7.75 -64.95
CA VAL A 62 -65.19 7.71 -65.80
C VAL A 62 -65.96 9.05 -65.72
N SER A 63 -65.87 9.74 -64.58
CA SER A 63 -66.31 11.13 -64.38
C SER A 63 -65.43 11.82 -63.32
N ILE A 64 -65.07 13.08 -63.57
CA ILE A 64 -64.35 13.93 -62.61
C ILE A 64 -65.39 14.87 -61.98
N GLU A 65 -65.78 14.59 -60.73
CA GLU A 65 -66.79 15.39 -59.99
C GLU A 65 -66.16 16.13 -58.80
N ILE A 66 -64.88 16.52 -58.93
CA ILE A 66 -64.11 17.22 -57.91
C ILE A 66 -63.57 18.56 -58.46
N THR A 67 -63.47 19.58 -57.62
CA THR A 67 -63.02 20.93 -58.02
C THR A 67 -61.77 21.35 -57.26
N ARG A 68 -60.83 22.02 -57.93
CA ARG A 68 -59.59 22.51 -57.30
C ARG A 68 -59.93 23.60 -56.27
N PRO A 69 -59.49 23.51 -55.00
CA PRO A 69 -59.84 24.48 -53.98
C PRO A 69 -59.09 25.78 -54.26
N SER A 70 -59.80 26.90 -54.30
CA SER A 70 -59.18 28.22 -54.41
C SER A 70 -58.33 28.49 -53.18
N ALA A 71 -57.12 29.03 -53.37
CA ALA A 71 -56.16 29.24 -52.29
C ALA A 71 -56.81 30.05 -51.14
N PRO A 72 -56.55 29.70 -49.86
CA PRO A 72 -57.09 30.45 -48.74
C PRO A 72 -56.50 31.87 -48.71
N THR A 73 -57.29 32.84 -49.16
CA THR A 73 -57.06 34.28 -48.99
C THR A 73 -57.40 34.69 -47.55
N GLY A 74 -56.62 34.18 -46.60
CA GLY A 74 -56.78 34.46 -45.17
C GLY A 74 -55.80 35.52 -44.67
N LYS A 75 -56.30 36.73 -44.39
CA LYS A 75 -55.60 37.82 -43.70
C LYS A 75 -55.28 37.40 -42.25
N TYR A 76 -54.07 36.90 -41.99
CA TYR A 76 -53.52 36.90 -40.62
C TYR A 76 -53.04 38.31 -40.26
N PRO A 77 -53.14 38.76 -38.98
CA PRO A 77 -52.71 40.10 -38.59
C PRO A 77 -51.18 40.25 -38.71
N ILE A 78 -50.75 40.86 -39.82
CA ILE A 78 -49.35 41.13 -40.23
C ILE A 78 -48.56 41.93 -39.17
N VAL A 79 -49.25 42.60 -38.24
CA VAL A 79 -48.65 43.57 -37.32
C VAL A 79 -47.84 42.91 -36.19
N ASN A 80 -48.18 41.69 -35.76
CA ASN A 80 -47.45 40.99 -34.68
C ASN A 80 -46.22 40.22 -35.20
N LEU A 81 -46.32 39.67 -36.42
CA LEU A 81 -45.27 38.87 -37.04
C LEU A 81 -43.99 39.66 -37.36
N LYS A 82 -44.10 40.95 -37.72
CA LYS A 82 -42.92 41.77 -38.02
C LYS A 82 -42.08 42.06 -36.77
N ALA A 83 -42.73 42.36 -35.65
CA ALA A 83 -42.06 42.61 -34.38
C ALA A 83 -41.40 41.35 -33.82
N GLU A 84 -42.08 40.20 -33.95
CA GLU A 84 -41.54 38.90 -33.56
C GLU A 84 -40.34 38.49 -34.42
N ASN A 85 -40.41 38.65 -35.74
CA ASN A 85 -39.28 38.38 -36.64
C ASN A 85 -38.07 39.27 -36.33
N GLN A 86 -38.28 40.53 -35.97
CA GLN A 86 -37.19 41.41 -35.58
C GLN A 86 -36.53 40.96 -34.27
N LYS A 87 -37.33 40.58 -33.26
CA LYS A 87 -36.81 40.01 -32.00
C LYS A 87 -36.00 38.75 -32.22
N LEU A 88 -36.51 37.82 -33.04
CA LEU A 88 -35.81 36.59 -33.39
C LEU A 88 -34.49 36.87 -34.11
N LYS A 89 -34.47 37.87 -35.00
CA LYS A 89 -33.25 38.27 -35.71
C LYS A 89 -32.19 38.85 -34.76
N ASP A 90 -32.62 39.67 -33.80
CA ASP A 90 -31.74 40.23 -32.78
C ASP A 90 -31.19 39.13 -31.84
N GLU A 91 -32.03 38.15 -31.47
CA GLU A 91 -31.64 36.99 -30.67
C GLU A 91 -30.66 36.09 -31.42
N LEU A 92 -30.89 35.80 -32.71
CA LEU A 92 -29.94 35.08 -33.57
C LEU A 92 -28.60 35.81 -33.68
N GLY A 93 -28.61 37.14 -33.79
CA GLY A 93 -27.40 37.96 -33.78
C GLY A 93 -26.60 37.81 -32.48
N ARG A 94 -27.29 37.82 -31.33
CA ARG A 94 -26.67 37.59 -30.01
C ARG A 94 -26.10 36.17 -29.89
N LEU A 95 -26.86 35.16 -30.28
CA LEU A 95 -26.44 33.76 -30.23
C LEU A 95 -25.21 33.51 -31.11
N ASN A 96 -25.19 34.05 -32.33
CA ASN A 96 -24.04 33.93 -33.22
C ASN A 96 -22.78 34.58 -32.64
N LYS A 97 -22.91 35.73 -31.96
CA LYS A 97 -21.79 36.38 -31.27
C LYS A 97 -21.24 35.50 -30.14
N ILE A 98 -22.13 34.95 -29.31
CA ILE A 98 -21.74 34.02 -28.22
C ILE A 98 -21.07 32.78 -28.79
N LEU A 99 -21.56 32.26 -29.92
CA LEU A 99 -21.02 31.06 -30.57
C LEU A 99 -19.58 31.32 -31.05
N ALA A 100 -19.34 32.46 -31.72
CA ALA A 100 -18.00 32.86 -32.14
C ALA A 100 -17.03 33.05 -30.96
N GLU A 101 -17.49 33.64 -29.85
CA GLU A 101 -16.69 33.77 -28.63
C GLU A 101 -16.33 32.40 -28.04
N LYS A 102 -17.29 31.47 -27.96
CA LYS A 102 -17.06 30.10 -27.48
C LYS A 102 -16.10 29.31 -28.37
N GLU A 103 -16.21 29.46 -29.69
CA GLU A 103 -15.28 28.83 -30.64
C GLU A 103 -13.84 29.31 -30.43
N ASN A 104 -13.64 30.59 -30.14
CA ASN A 104 -12.32 31.13 -29.86
C ASN A 104 -11.75 30.57 -28.54
N ILE A 105 -12.57 30.53 -27.49
CA ILE A 105 -12.18 29.94 -26.20
C ILE A 105 -11.82 28.45 -26.37
N LEU A 106 -12.61 27.70 -27.13
CA LEU A 106 -12.33 26.29 -27.42
C LEU A 106 -10.97 26.10 -28.13
N LYS A 107 -10.62 26.98 -29.06
CA LYS A 107 -9.31 26.94 -29.73
C LYS A 107 -8.17 27.18 -28.74
N ILE A 108 -8.31 28.16 -27.85
CA ILE A 108 -7.31 28.46 -26.81
C ILE A 108 -7.13 27.25 -25.89
N ILE A 109 -8.22 26.71 -25.36
CA ILE A 109 -8.19 25.54 -24.46
C ILE A 109 -7.55 24.33 -25.16
N THR A 110 -7.86 24.12 -26.45
CA THR A 110 -7.29 23.00 -27.21
C THR A 110 -5.78 23.15 -27.36
N ASN A 111 -5.31 24.36 -27.71
CA ASN A 111 -3.88 24.63 -27.82
C ASN A 111 -3.15 24.45 -26.48
N GLU A 112 -3.72 24.97 -25.38
CA GLU A 112 -3.14 24.82 -24.03
C GLU A 112 -3.07 23.34 -23.60
N LYS A 113 -4.11 22.57 -23.93
CA LYS A 113 -4.17 21.13 -23.67
C LYS A 113 -3.06 20.40 -24.43
N ASP A 114 -2.85 20.73 -25.71
CA ASP A 114 -1.81 20.09 -26.53
C ASP A 114 -0.39 20.47 -26.06
N HIS A 115 -0.17 21.72 -25.65
CA HIS A 115 1.09 22.12 -25.03
C HIS A 115 1.34 21.38 -23.70
N SER A 116 0.33 21.28 -22.85
CA SER A 116 0.44 20.56 -21.57
C SER A 116 0.72 19.08 -21.80
N LYS A 117 0.05 18.46 -22.78
CA LYS A 117 0.26 17.05 -23.15
C LYS A 117 1.69 16.80 -23.60
N THR A 118 2.22 17.63 -24.51
CA THR A 118 3.59 17.46 -25.00
C THR A 118 4.63 17.69 -23.90
N SER A 119 4.41 18.64 -22.98
CA SER A 119 5.26 18.84 -21.79
C SER A 119 5.29 17.59 -20.92
N ILE A 120 4.12 17.05 -20.55
CA ILE A 120 3.98 15.85 -19.72
C ILE A 120 4.62 14.61 -20.39
N GLU A 121 4.48 14.47 -21.71
CA GLU A 121 5.12 13.38 -22.46
C GLU A 121 6.65 13.48 -22.43
N SER A 122 7.19 14.70 -22.53
CA SER A 122 8.64 14.93 -22.44
C SER A 122 9.20 14.65 -21.04
N GLU A 123 8.49 15.04 -19.99
CA GLU A 123 8.85 14.77 -18.59
C GLU A 123 8.80 13.27 -18.30
N ASN A 124 7.74 12.58 -18.73
CA ASN A 124 7.63 11.14 -18.57
C ASN A 124 8.78 10.38 -19.23
N LYS A 125 9.19 10.81 -20.43
CA LYS A 125 10.34 10.22 -21.12
C LYS A 125 11.64 10.41 -20.33
N THR A 126 11.85 11.61 -19.80
CA THR A 126 13.01 11.92 -18.95
C THR A 126 13.02 11.06 -17.68
N LEU A 127 11.88 10.92 -17.00
CA LEU A 127 11.73 10.08 -15.81
C LEU A 127 11.95 8.60 -16.11
N GLN A 128 11.47 8.10 -17.25
CA GLN A 128 11.72 6.71 -17.66
C GLN A 128 13.21 6.43 -17.87
N ILE A 129 13.94 7.36 -18.50
CA ILE A 129 15.39 7.23 -18.68
C ILE A 129 16.10 7.21 -17.31
N ALA A 130 15.76 8.15 -16.42
CA ALA A 130 16.34 8.20 -15.08
C ALA A 130 16.08 6.93 -14.28
N LEU A 131 14.85 6.39 -14.33
CA LEU A 131 14.50 5.11 -13.71
C LEU A 131 15.33 3.95 -14.26
N GLN A 132 15.55 3.91 -15.58
CA GLN A 132 16.37 2.87 -16.19
C GLN A 132 17.84 2.96 -15.76
N THR A 133 18.38 4.17 -15.66
CA THR A 133 19.75 4.40 -15.16
C THR A 133 19.90 3.94 -13.72
N VAL A 134 18.98 4.31 -12.83
CA VAL A 134 19.04 3.91 -11.42
C VAL A 134 18.92 2.39 -11.27
N LYS A 135 18.05 1.74 -12.06
CA LYS A 135 17.96 0.26 -12.08
C LYS A 135 19.29 -0.38 -12.49
N GLY A 136 19.94 0.11 -13.55
CA GLY A 136 21.23 -0.40 -13.98
C GLY A 136 22.33 -0.23 -12.93
N GLN A 137 22.34 0.88 -12.20
CA GLN A 137 23.26 1.09 -11.07
C GLN A 137 22.96 0.12 -9.92
N LEU A 138 21.68 -0.12 -9.63
CA LEU A 138 21.27 -1.06 -8.59
C LEU A 138 21.73 -2.49 -8.93
N ASP A 139 21.59 -2.91 -10.18
CA ASP A 139 22.02 -4.23 -10.67
C ASP A 139 23.54 -4.44 -10.55
N ASP A 140 24.36 -3.38 -10.65
CA ASP A 140 25.82 -3.47 -10.47
C ASP A 140 26.24 -3.48 -8.98
N VAL A 141 25.51 -2.76 -8.12
CA VAL A 141 25.85 -2.63 -6.69
C VAL A 141 25.38 -3.85 -5.88
N MET A 142 24.23 -4.42 -6.23
CA MET A 142 23.63 -5.54 -5.50
C MET A 142 24.55 -6.76 -5.34
N PRO A 143 25.21 -7.29 -6.39
CA PRO A 143 26.12 -8.43 -6.23
C PRO A 143 27.35 -8.09 -5.37
N LYS A 144 27.83 -6.84 -5.43
CA LYS A 144 28.96 -6.38 -4.59
C LYS A 144 28.55 -6.36 -3.11
N TYR A 145 27.33 -5.93 -2.82
CA TYR A 145 26.78 -5.93 -1.47
C TYR A 145 26.63 -7.35 -0.92
N GLU A 146 26.06 -8.28 -1.70
CA GLU A 146 25.91 -9.68 -1.31
C GLU A 146 27.26 -10.36 -1.05
N LEU A 147 28.25 -10.11 -1.91
CA LEU A 147 29.62 -10.61 -1.72
C LEU A 147 30.21 -10.11 -0.39
N LEU A 148 30.08 -8.82 -0.10
CA LEU A 148 30.61 -8.22 1.12
C LEU A 148 29.92 -8.78 2.38
N GLN A 149 28.61 -9.01 2.31
CA GLN A 149 27.87 -9.64 3.41
C GLN A 149 28.35 -11.08 3.68
N ASN A 150 28.60 -11.85 2.63
CA ASN A 150 29.12 -13.21 2.77
C ASN A 150 30.53 -13.20 3.39
N GLN A 151 31.40 -12.30 2.93
CA GLN A 151 32.75 -12.14 3.49
C GLN A 151 32.72 -11.75 4.97
N LEU A 152 31.84 -10.83 5.37
CA LEU A 152 31.66 -10.45 6.78
C LEU A 152 31.24 -11.65 7.63
N LYS A 153 30.25 -12.42 7.17
CA LYS A 153 29.77 -13.62 7.88
C LYS A 153 30.86 -14.69 8.02
N GLU A 154 31.69 -14.88 7.00
CA GLU A 154 32.84 -15.78 7.07
C GLU A 154 33.84 -15.34 8.13
N LYS A 155 34.20 -14.04 8.14
CA LYS A 155 35.14 -13.48 9.11
C LYS A 155 34.61 -13.53 10.54
N GLU A 156 33.33 -13.27 10.75
CA GLU A 156 32.68 -13.43 12.07
C GLU A 156 32.76 -14.87 12.58
N ASN A 157 32.52 -15.85 11.70
CA ASN A 157 32.65 -17.27 12.04
C ASN A 157 34.10 -17.66 12.37
N GLU A 158 35.07 -17.12 11.63
CA GLU A 158 36.50 -17.33 11.88
C GLU A 158 36.91 -16.80 13.25
N ILE A 159 36.51 -15.56 13.59
CA ILE A 159 36.74 -14.94 14.90
C ILE A 159 36.09 -15.77 16.02
N SER A 160 34.85 -16.23 15.83
CA SER A 160 34.14 -17.05 16.81
C SER A 160 34.85 -18.38 17.08
N LYS A 161 35.42 -19.02 16.05
CA LYS A 161 36.19 -20.26 16.18
C LYS A 161 37.50 -20.03 16.94
N LEU A 162 38.25 -18.99 16.59
CA LEU A 162 39.52 -18.65 17.25
C LEU A 162 39.31 -18.34 18.73
N ASN A 163 38.32 -17.51 19.06
CA ASN A 163 38.00 -17.15 20.44
C ASN A 163 37.58 -18.35 21.29
N LYS A 164 36.78 -19.28 20.75
CA LYS A 164 36.39 -20.50 21.47
C LYS A 164 37.57 -21.46 21.69
N GLY A 165 38.46 -21.58 20.71
CA GLY A 165 39.60 -22.50 20.75
C GLY A 165 40.67 -22.09 21.79
N GLU A 166 41.00 -20.80 21.86
CA GLU A 166 42.03 -20.31 22.79
C GLU A 166 41.48 -20.06 24.20
N SER A 167 40.29 -19.45 24.31
CA SER A 167 39.67 -19.21 25.62
C SER A 167 39.34 -20.51 26.35
N GLY A 168 38.92 -21.56 25.63
CA GLY A 168 38.62 -22.86 26.22
C GLY A 168 39.86 -23.55 26.81
N LYS A 169 41.04 -23.39 26.18
CA LYS A 169 42.30 -23.94 26.70
C LYS A 169 42.73 -23.26 27.99
N ILE A 170 42.64 -21.93 28.06
CA ILE A 170 43.00 -21.17 29.26
C ILE A 170 42.03 -21.49 30.41
N ASP A 171 40.72 -21.58 30.14
CA ASP A 171 39.72 -21.99 31.14
C ASP A 171 40.03 -23.36 31.74
N GLN A 172 40.35 -24.34 30.88
CA GLN A 172 40.73 -25.68 31.30
C GLN A 172 42.01 -25.68 32.15
N GLN A 173 43.03 -24.93 31.76
CA GLN A 173 44.29 -24.82 32.51
C GLN A 173 44.07 -24.19 33.89
N LEU A 174 43.29 -23.09 33.98
CA LEU A 174 42.97 -22.44 35.25
C LEU A 174 42.21 -23.38 36.19
N LYS A 175 41.23 -24.12 35.68
CA LYS A 175 40.49 -25.13 36.46
C LYS A 175 41.38 -26.27 36.92
N GLN A 176 42.31 -26.76 36.09
CA GLN A 176 43.29 -27.77 36.49
C GLN A 176 44.20 -27.28 37.62
N ILE A 177 44.72 -26.05 37.52
CA ILE A 177 45.50 -25.43 38.59
C ILE A 177 44.68 -25.38 39.88
N ALA A 178 43.41 -24.97 39.79
CA ALA A 178 42.54 -24.89 40.96
C ALA A 178 42.29 -26.23 41.64
N ARG A 179 42.06 -27.31 40.88
CA ARG A 179 41.93 -28.66 41.46
C ARG A 179 43.19 -29.09 42.22
N TYR A 180 44.36 -28.85 41.62
CA TYR A 180 45.64 -29.18 42.23
C TYR A 180 45.87 -28.39 43.53
N SER A 181 45.64 -27.07 43.48
CA SER A 181 45.84 -26.18 44.64
C SER A 181 44.87 -26.45 45.79
N THR A 182 43.68 -27.00 45.51
CA THR A 182 42.67 -27.33 46.53
C THR A 182 42.74 -28.74 47.08
N GLY A 183 43.80 -29.50 46.77
CA GLY A 183 43.93 -30.88 47.22
C GLY A 183 42.83 -31.80 46.68
N ASN A 184 42.17 -31.40 45.59
CA ASN A 184 40.95 -32.02 45.06
C ASN A 184 39.75 -32.01 46.03
N ASP A 185 39.54 -30.91 46.77
CA ASP A 185 38.30 -30.71 47.53
C ASP A 185 37.09 -30.97 46.63
N ARG A 186 36.27 -31.97 47.00
CA ARG A 186 35.24 -32.52 46.10
C ARG A 186 34.15 -31.51 45.81
N ASP A 187 33.72 -30.76 46.82
CA ASP A 187 32.62 -29.80 46.70
C ASP A 187 33.04 -28.60 45.84
N PHE A 188 34.23 -28.05 46.10
CA PHE A 188 34.80 -26.97 45.31
C PHE A 188 35.11 -27.39 43.88
N CYS A 189 35.73 -28.56 43.68
CA CYS A 189 36.05 -29.07 42.35
C CYS A 189 34.78 -29.25 41.49
N ASN A 190 33.70 -29.78 42.08
CA ASN A 190 32.42 -29.89 41.41
C ASN A 190 31.79 -28.53 41.07
N PHE A 191 32.04 -27.52 41.91
CA PHE A 191 31.59 -26.15 41.68
C PHE A 191 32.36 -25.48 40.55
N ILE A 192 33.70 -25.46 40.60
CA ILE A 192 34.54 -24.78 39.59
C ILE A 192 34.42 -25.41 38.20
N ASP A 193 34.15 -26.71 38.11
CA ASP A 193 33.99 -27.38 36.82
C ASP A 193 32.79 -26.85 36.03
N LYS A 194 31.75 -26.46 36.75
CA LYS A 194 30.51 -25.90 36.19
C LYS A 194 30.56 -24.38 36.06
N LEU A 195 31.55 -23.73 36.69
CA LEU A 195 31.68 -22.29 36.70
C LEU A 195 32.21 -21.78 35.34
N PRO A 196 31.45 -20.93 34.61
CA PRO A 196 32.01 -20.22 33.48
C PRO A 196 32.93 -19.08 33.97
N LEU A 197 34.17 -19.03 33.50
CA LEU A 197 35.11 -17.94 33.82
C LEU A 197 34.84 -16.66 33.02
N ASP A 198 33.61 -16.16 33.12
CA ASP A 198 33.15 -14.90 32.54
C ASP A 198 32.80 -13.87 33.63
N ARG A 199 32.09 -12.81 33.25
CA ARG A 199 31.64 -11.75 34.19
C ARG A 199 30.79 -12.24 35.36
N SER A 200 30.19 -13.42 35.26
CA SER A 200 29.34 -14.01 36.30
C SER A 200 30.14 -14.75 37.38
N ALA A 201 31.36 -15.22 37.07
CA ALA A 201 32.15 -16.05 37.99
C ALA A 201 32.32 -15.43 39.38
N PRO A 202 32.67 -14.14 39.54
CA PRO A 202 32.84 -13.53 40.87
C PRO A 202 31.57 -13.52 41.72
N ILE A 203 30.40 -13.44 41.09
CA ILE A 203 29.11 -13.46 41.79
C ILE A 203 28.85 -14.88 42.31
N GLU A 204 29.03 -15.90 41.47
CA GLU A 204 28.81 -17.29 41.84
C GLU A 204 29.84 -17.78 42.87
N ILE A 205 31.11 -17.39 42.75
CA ILE A 205 32.16 -17.67 43.74
C ILE A 205 31.79 -17.05 45.09
N ALA A 206 31.36 -15.77 45.12
CA ALA A 206 30.98 -15.11 46.35
C ALA A 206 29.77 -15.81 47.01
N LYS A 207 28.76 -16.22 46.23
CA LYS A 207 27.61 -16.99 46.76
C LYS A 207 28.04 -18.35 47.31
N HIS A 208 28.94 -19.05 46.62
CA HIS A 208 29.45 -20.33 47.10
C HIS A 208 30.18 -20.15 48.43
N LEU A 209 31.03 -19.11 48.54
CA LEU A 209 31.71 -18.75 49.79
C LEU A 209 30.72 -18.38 50.90
N GLU A 210 29.70 -17.56 50.61
CA GLU A 210 28.64 -17.22 51.57
C GLU A 210 27.98 -18.49 52.12
N ASN A 211 27.65 -19.46 51.26
CA ASN A 211 27.06 -20.72 51.68
C ASN A 211 28.02 -21.58 52.52
N THR A 212 29.30 -21.63 52.16
CA THR A 212 30.32 -22.36 52.94
C THR A 212 30.51 -21.74 54.33
N LEU A 213 30.65 -20.42 54.42
CA LEU A 213 30.79 -19.73 55.72
C LEU A 213 29.56 -19.91 56.61
N ARG A 214 28.35 -19.92 56.04
CA ARG A 214 27.12 -20.21 56.80
C ARG A 214 27.12 -21.61 57.41
N LYS A 215 27.58 -22.61 56.65
CA LYS A 215 27.73 -23.98 57.14
C LYS A 215 28.75 -24.04 58.28
N LEU A 216 29.93 -23.43 58.09
CA LEU A 216 30.98 -23.41 59.11
C LEU A 216 30.54 -22.71 60.41
N LEU A 217 29.83 -21.60 60.29
CA LEU A 217 29.28 -20.86 61.43
C LEU A 217 28.00 -21.49 62.02
N SER A 218 27.47 -22.54 61.41
CA SER A 218 26.19 -23.17 61.79
C SER A 218 25.03 -22.15 61.90
N THR A 219 25.01 -21.12 61.04
CA THR A 219 24.00 -20.05 61.07
C THR A 219 23.02 -20.17 59.90
N ASN A 220 21.73 -20.03 60.22
CA ASN A 220 20.64 -20.03 59.24
C ASN A 220 20.13 -18.62 58.90
N ASP A 221 20.74 -17.56 59.46
CA ASP A 221 20.27 -16.19 59.26
C ASP A 221 20.61 -15.65 57.87
N ARG A 222 19.61 -15.68 56.98
CA ARG A 222 19.73 -15.22 55.59
C ARG A 222 20.01 -13.72 55.43
N ASN A 223 19.83 -12.92 56.49
CA ASN A 223 20.05 -11.47 56.43
C ASN A 223 21.52 -11.07 56.57
N LEU A 224 22.39 -11.98 57.05
CA LEU A 224 23.82 -11.72 57.15
C LEU A 224 24.44 -11.53 55.77
N SER A 225 25.16 -10.43 55.57
CA SER A 225 25.94 -10.21 54.36
C SER A 225 27.24 -11.03 54.39
N LEU A 226 27.90 -11.18 53.23
CA LEU A 226 29.23 -11.80 53.19
C LEU A 226 30.25 -11.08 54.10
N HIS A 227 30.09 -9.77 54.32
CA HIS A 227 30.95 -9.06 55.25
C HIS A 227 30.74 -9.57 56.68
N ASP A 228 29.48 -9.67 57.11
CA ASP A 228 29.12 -10.10 58.46
C ASP A 228 29.55 -11.55 58.71
N LEU A 229 29.40 -12.42 57.72
CA LEU A 229 29.86 -13.81 57.80
C LEU A 229 31.38 -13.91 57.95
N ILE A 230 32.15 -13.11 57.20
CA ILE A 230 33.62 -13.08 57.34
C ILE A 230 34.01 -12.56 58.73
N THR A 231 33.35 -11.50 59.22
CA THR A 231 33.59 -10.94 60.54
C THR A 231 33.28 -11.94 61.65
N GLN A 232 32.14 -12.62 61.60
CA GLN A 232 31.80 -13.66 62.57
C GLN A 232 32.79 -14.82 62.55
N ALA A 233 33.22 -15.27 61.36
CA ALA A 233 34.18 -16.36 61.23
C ALA A 233 35.58 -15.99 61.73
N ARG A 234 35.98 -14.72 61.62
CA ARG A 234 37.18 -14.18 62.28
C ARG A 234 37.03 -14.15 63.79
N ASP A 235 35.94 -13.58 64.29
CA ASP A 235 35.74 -13.38 65.72
C ASP A 235 35.56 -14.74 66.46
N ALA A 236 35.09 -15.76 65.75
CA ALA A 236 35.04 -17.15 66.19
C ALA A 236 36.36 -17.94 65.97
N GLU A 237 37.41 -17.29 65.45
CA GLU A 237 38.72 -17.88 65.14
C GLU A 237 38.66 -19.10 64.19
N ILE A 238 37.62 -19.18 63.35
CA ILE A 238 37.43 -20.25 62.35
C ILE A 238 38.33 -20.02 61.13
N LEU A 239 38.54 -18.77 60.74
CA LEU A 239 39.37 -18.40 59.60
C LEU A 239 40.71 -17.83 60.05
N THR A 240 41.78 -18.21 59.34
CA THR A 240 43.09 -17.58 59.47
C THR A 240 43.09 -16.17 58.89
N GLU A 241 44.06 -15.33 59.29
CA GLU A 241 44.23 -13.97 58.73
C GLU A 241 44.37 -13.98 57.21
N GLU A 242 45.07 -14.97 56.64
CA GLU A 242 45.19 -15.14 55.19
C GLU A 242 43.83 -15.45 54.54
N ALA A 243 43.06 -16.36 55.11
CA ALA A 243 41.72 -16.70 54.62
C ALA A 243 40.77 -15.49 54.66
N ILE A 244 40.85 -14.67 55.72
CA ILE A 244 40.05 -13.44 55.85
C ILE A 244 40.40 -12.43 54.75
N GLN A 245 41.69 -12.23 54.46
CA GLN A 245 42.14 -11.32 53.40
C GLN A 245 41.64 -11.77 52.02
N LEU A 246 41.77 -13.07 51.71
CA LEU A 246 41.30 -13.65 50.45
C LEU A 246 39.78 -13.53 50.31
N ALA A 247 39.02 -13.80 51.38
CA ALA A 247 37.56 -13.67 51.40
C ALA A 247 37.12 -12.20 51.16
N HIS A 248 37.81 -11.23 51.78
CA HIS A 248 37.54 -9.82 51.54
C HIS A 248 37.91 -9.37 50.13
N LEU A 249 38.97 -9.93 49.53
CA LEU A 249 39.36 -9.67 48.15
C LEU A 249 38.26 -10.13 47.18
N ILE A 250 37.75 -11.35 47.36
CA ILE A 250 36.60 -11.88 46.60
C ILE A 250 35.40 -10.95 46.72
N ARG A 251 35.01 -10.57 47.95
CA ARG A 251 33.90 -9.65 48.22
C ARG A 251 34.07 -8.31 47.51
N ARG A 252 35.25 -7.70 47.64
CA ARG A 252 35.56 -6.38 47.08
C ARG A 252 35.46 -6.40 45.55
N HIS A 253 36.11 -7.36 44.90
CA HIS A 253 36.13 -7.43 43.45
C HIS A 253 34.78 -7.86 42.86
N ARG A 254 33.99 -8.68 43.57
CA ARG A 254 32.58 -8.95 43.22
C ARG A 254 31.75 -7.67 43.22
N ASN A 255 31.87 -6.84 44.25
CA ASN A 255 31.10 -5.59 44.36
C ASN A 255 31.50 -4.57 43.29
N ILE A 256 32.81 -4.44 43.03
CA ILE A 256 33.32 -3.61 41.93
C ILE A 256 32.66 -4.06 40.63
N LEU A 257 32.76 -5.36 40.28
CA LEU A 257 32.21 -5.91 39.03
C LEU A 257 30.68 -5.81 38.90
N ALA A 258 29.95 -5.85 40.01
CA ALA A 258 28.49 -5.77 40.01
C ALA A 258 27.94 -4.33 39.96
N HIS A 259 28.66 -3.34 40.50
CA HIS A 259 28.08 -2.03 40.79
C HIS A 259 28.88 -0.83 40.26
N GLU A 260 30.11 -1.00 39.78
CA GLU A 260 30.93 0.11 39.27
C GLU A 260 31.02 0.11 37.74
N LYS A 261 31.13 1.30 37.13
CA LYS A 261 31.48 1.46 35.72
C LYS A 261 32.97 1.14 35.54
N ILE A 262 33.28 -0.13 35.29
CA ILE A 262 34.66 -0.60 35.10
C ILE A 262 35.02 -0.56 33.62
N ASP A 263 36.28 -0.21 33.34
CA ASP A 263 36.88 -0.42 32.03
C ASP A 263 36.80 -1.90 31.62
N ILE A 264 36.12 -2.15 30.50
CA ILE A 264 35.92 -3.47 29.88
C ILE A 264 37.24 -4.23 29.76
N LYS A 265 38.35 -3.54 29.51
CA LYS A 265 39.69 -4.16 29.38
C LYS A 265 40.20 -4.80 30.66
N THR A 266 39.80 -4.31 31.83
CA THR A 266 40.26 -4.83 33.13
C THR A 266 39.37 -5.94 33.70
N GLN A 267 38.19 -6.17 33.10
CA GLN A 267 37.23 -7.14 33.61
C GLN A 267 37.77 -8.58 33.63
N PRO A 268 38.41 -9.11 32.56
CA PRO A 268 38.93 -10.48 32.58
C PRO A 268 39.98 -10.70 33.67
N ALA A 269 40.88 -9.72 33.87
CA ALA A 269 41.89 -9.78 34.92
C ALA A 269 41.27 -9.83 36.32
N ARG A 270 40.18 -9.08 36.56
CA ARG A 270 39.45 -9.12 37.83
C ARG A 270 38.73 -10.45 38.05
N VAL A 271 38.17 -11.05 37.01
CA VAL A 271 37.56 -12.39 37.08
C VAL A 271 38.61 -13.43 37.47
N ILE A 272 39.76 -13.44 36.80
CA ILE A 272 40.88 -14.34 37.10
C ILE A 272 41.39 -14.11 38.52
N LEU A 273 41.52 -12.85 38.95
CA LEU A 273 41.95 -12.52 40.31
C LEU A 273 41.00 -13.13 41.36
N VAL A 274 39.69 -12.97 41.20
CA VAL A 274 38.70 -13.56 42.13
C VAL A 274 38.78 -15.09 42.11
N PHE A 275 38.94 -15.69 40.93
CA PHE A 275 39.09 -17.13 40.78
C PHE A 275 40.34 -17.68 41.49
N ILE A 276 41.49 -17.02 41.32
CA ILE A 276 42.73 -17.38 42.00
C ILE A 276 42.58 -17.19 43.51
N SER A 277 41.96 -16.10 43.96
CA SER A 277 41.72 -15.88 45.40
C SER A 277 40.83 -16.96 46.01
N ALA A 278 39.80 -17.43 45.29
CA ALA A 278 38.96 -18.54 45.75
C ALA A 278 39.75 -19.86 45.80
N THR A 279 40.57 -20.09 44.79
CA THR A 279 41.45 -21.26 44.71
C THR A 279 42.43 -21.34 45.87
N LEU A 280 42.98 -20.20 46.30
CA LEU A 280 43.89 -20.11 47.45
C LEU A 280 43.15 -20.13 48.79
N LEU A 281 41.89 -19.68 48.81
CA LEU A 281 41.08 -19.62 50.03
C LEU A 281 40.58 -21.00 50.45
N TRP A 282 40.08 -21.80 49.53
CA TRP A 282 39.43 -23.08 49.85
C TRP A 282 40.28 -24.07 50.68
N PRO A 283 41.59 -24.24 50.42
CA PRO A 283 42.46 -25.07 51.26
C PRO A 283 42.62 -24.56 52.69
N LEU A 284 42.34 -23.28 52.94
CA LEU A 284 42.46 -22.63 54.24
C LEU A 284 41.14 -22.66 55.04
N LEU A 285 40.06 -23.16 54.43
CA LEU A 285 38.80 -23.36 55.12
C LEU A 285 38.86 -24.66 55.94
N PRO A 286 38.35 -24.67 57.17
CA PRO A 286 38.24 -25.91 57.94
C PRO A 286 37.25 -26.88 57.28
N GLU A 287 37.50 -28.19 57.45
CA GLU A 287 36.62 -29.28 57.00
C GLU A 287 35.31 -29.37 57.78
#